data_AF-A0A1G3UA99-F1
#
_entry.id   AF-A0A1G3UA99-F1
#
_cell.length_a   1.000
_cell.length_b   1.000
_cell.length_c   1.000
_cell.angle_alpha   90.00
_cell.angle_beta   90.00
_cell.angle_gamma   90.00
#
_symmetry.space_group_name_H-M   'P 1'
#
loop_
_entity.id
_entity.type
_entity.pdbx_description
1 polymer ?
#
loop_
_entity_poly.entity_id
_entity_poly.type
_entity_poly.pdbx_seq_one_letter_code
_entity_poly.pdbx_strand_id
1 'polypeptide(L)' 'MKDLLYAGLGGMLVLKEKVEAEVKKLEEKGKLSREDGEKFIKELQDKGKEGEEEFKKQIKDALKEAIDELGLATKADL' A
#
# COMPACT_ATOMS: atom_id res chain seq x y z
N MET A 1 5.01 -16.18 -0.16
CA MET A 1 5.54 -14.83 0.12
C MET A 1 5.77 -14.02 -1.16
N LYS A 2 6.56 -14.52 -2.13
CA LYS A 2 6.78 -13.82 -3.41
C LYS A 2 5.49 -13.48 -4.16
N ASP A 3 4.58 -14.43 -4.26
CA ASP A 3 3.30 -14.22 -4.96
C ASP A 3 2.39 -13.21 -4.25
N LEU A 4 2.42 -13.16 -2.92
CA LEU A 4 1.67 -12.18 -2.14
C LEU A 4 2.22 -10.77 -2.34
N LEU A 5 3.55 -10.63 -2.38
CA LEU A 5 4.21 -9.36 -2.68
C LEU A 5 3.92 -8.89 -4.11
N TYR A 6 3.97 -9.79 -5.10
CA TYR A 6 3.61 -9.47 -6.48
C TYR A 6 2.14 -9.13 -6.65
N ALA A 7 1.25 -9.86 -5.98
CA ALA A 7 -0.18 -9.55 -5.95
C ALA A 7 -0.45 -8.18 -5.30
N GLY A 8 0.25 -7.85 -4.21
CA GLY A 8 0.16 -6.55 -3.55
C GLY A 8 0.61 -5.41 -4.46
N LEU A 9 1.80 -5.52 -5.05
CA LEU A 9 2.34 -4.51 -5.96
C LEU A 9 1.49 -4.35 -7.23
N GLY A 10 1.09 -5.47 -7.85
CA GLY A 10 0.25 -5.47 -9.04
C GLY A 10 -1.14 -4.90 -8.76
N GLY A 11 -1.76 -5.30 -7.64
CA GLY A 11 -3.07 -4.80 -7.22
C GLY A 11 -3.05 -3.29 -6.94
N MET A 12 -1.99 -2.79 -6.27
CA MET A 12 -1.83 -1.37 -6.01
C MET A 12 -1.65 -0.55 -7.30
N LEU A 13 -0.88 -1.07 -8.26
CA LEU A 13 -0.73 -0.46 -9.60
C LEU A 13 -2.07 -0.34 -10.33
N VAL A 14 -2.82 -1.44 -10.41
CA VAL A 14 -4.15 -1.44 -11.06
C VAL A 14 -5.13 -0.49 -10.36
N LEU A 15 -5.09 -0.44 -9.03
CA LEU A 15 -5.92 0.49 -8.26
C LEU A 15 -5.57 1.93 -8.58
N LYS A 16 -4.27 2.28 -8.59
CA LYS A 16 -3.79 3.63 -8.93
C LYS A 16 -4.29 4.06 -10.31
N GLU A 17 -4.09 3.22 -11.32
CA GLU A 17 -4.55 3.48 -12.69
C GLU A 17 -6.07 3.74 -12.76
N LYS A 18 -6.87 2.92 -12.07
CA LYS A 18 -8.33 3.08 -12.03
C LYS A 18 -8.76 4.37 -11.37
N VAL A 19 -8.12 4.75 -10.25
CA VAL A 19 -8.46 5.99 -9.54
C VAL A 19 -8.10 7.21 -10.38
N GLU A 20 -6.89 7.25 -10.96
CA GLU A 20 -6.46 8.34 -11.83
C GLU A 20 -7.39 8.50 -13.05
N ALA A 21 -7.80 7.38 -13.66
CA ALA A 21 -8.72 7.39 -14.79
C ALA A 21 -10.12 7.94 -14.42
N GLU A 22 -10.67 7.55 -13.27
CA GLU A 22 -12.00 8.01 -12.87
C GLU A 22 -11.98 9.49 -12.44
N VAL A 23 -10.91 9.94 -11.76
CA VAL A 23 -10.70 11.37 -11.44
C VAL A 23 -10.65 12.19 -12.72
N LYS A 24 -9.82 11.80 -13.69
CA LYS A 24 -9.73 12.49 -14.98
C LYS A 24 -11.07 12.55 -15.72
N LYS A 25 -11.84 11.48 -15.69
CA LYS A 25 -13.18 11.42 -16.30
C LYS A 25 -14.19 12.34 -15.59
N LEU A 26 -14.04 12.58 -14.29
CA LEU A 26 -14.85 13.56 -13.55
C LEU A 26 -14.44 14.99 -13.90
N GLU A 27 -13.15 15.25 -14.08
CA GLU A 27 -12.63 16.53 -14.57
C GLU A 27 -13.14 16.85 -15.98
N GLU A 28 -13.05 15.90 -16.91
CA GLU A 28 -13.54 16.06 -18.29
C GLU A 28 -15.05 16.33 -18.36
N LYS A 29 -15.81 15.79 -17.40
CA LYS A 29 -17.25 16.04 -17.27
C LYS A 29 -17.58 17.35 -16.55
N GLY A 30 -16.57 18.12 -16.12
CA GLY A 30 -16.74 19.34 -15.34
C GLY A 30 -17.33 19.10 -13.95
N LYS A 31 -17.32 17.86 -13.45
CA LYS A 31 -17.85 17.48 -12.13
C LYS A 31 -16.82 17.64 -11.01
N LEU A 32 -15.56 17.81 -11.38
CA LEU A 32 -14.43 18.00 -10.49
C LEU A 32 -13.49 19.03 -11.11
N SER A 33 -12.92 19.93 -10.31
CA SER A 33 -11.87 20.81 -10.80
C SER A 33 -10.55 20.04 -10.87
N ARG A 34 -9.62 20.46 -11.76
CA ARG A 34 -8.28 19.87 -11.80
C ARG A 34 -7.55 19.97 -10.47
N GLU A 35 -7.70 21.09 -9.78
CA GLU A 35 -7.04 21.31 -8.49
C GLU A 35 -7.55 20.33 -7.41
N ASP A 36 -8.87 20.10 -7.37
CA ASP A 36 -9.47 19.16 -6.44
C ASP A 36 -9.11 17.70 -6.79
N GLY A 37 -9.04 17.37 -8.09
CA GLY A 37 -8.56 16.07 -8.56
C GLY A 37 -7.12 15.78 -8.15
N GLU A 38 -6.22 16.72 -8.38
CA GLU A 38 -4.82 16.63 -7.97
C GLU A 38 -4.67 16.51 -6.44
N LYS A 39 -5.43 17.30 -5.66
CA LYS A 39 -5.46 17.19 -4.20
C LYS A 39 -5.94 15.81 -3.74
N PHE A 40 -7.01 15.31 -4.33
CA PHE A 40 -7.56 14.00 -3.98
C PHE A 40 -6.54 12.86 -4.22
N ILE A 41 -5.88 12.86 -5.38
CA ILE A 41 -4.84 11.87 -5.68
C ILE A 41 -3.67 11.99 -4.70
N LYS A 42 -3.25 13.21 -4.37
CA LYS A 42 -2.15 13.46 -3.43
C LYS A 42 -2.50 12.97 -2.02
N GLU A 43 -3.68 13.28 -1.51
CA GLU A 43 -4.14 12.81 -0.21
C GLU A 43 -4.22 11.27 -0.15
N LEU A 44 -4.66 10.64 -1.24
CA LEU A 44 -4.70 9.18 -1.33
C LEU A 44 -3.29 8.58 -1.29
N GLN A 45 -2.33 9.18 -1.98
CA GLN A 45 -0.92 8.75 -1.94
C GLN A 45 -0.32 8.92 -0.56
N ASP A 46 -0.57 10.04 0.11
CA ASP A 46 0.00 10.32 1.43
C ASP A 46 -0.58 9.36 2.49
N LYS A 47 -1.89 9.10 2.47
CA LYS A 47 -2.51 8.03 3.29
C LYS A 47 -1.93 6.65 2.99
N GLY A 48 -1.65 6.37 1.71
CA GLY A 48 -1.00 5.12 1.30
C GLY A 48 0.38 4.94 1.93
N LYS A 49 1.20 6.00 1.97
CA LYS A 49 2.53 5.97 2.61
C LYS A 49 2.45 5.76 4.12
N GLU A 50 1.49 6.39 4.80
CA GLU A 50 1.26 6.17 6.23
C GLU A 50 0.89 4.70 6.51
N GLY A 51 -0.01 4.13 5.70
CA GLY A 51 -0.39 2.73 5.80
C GLY A 51 0.75 1.75 5.47
N GLU A 52 1.69 2.12 4.58
CA GLU A 52 2.85 1.28 4.23
C GLU A 52 3.75 1.02 5.44
N GLU A 53 4.06 2.04 6.24
CA GLU A 53 4.89 1.89 7.43
C GLU A 53 4.22 1.01 8.50
N GLU A 54 2.91 1.16 8.70
CA GLU A 54 2.14 0.30 9.61
C GLU A 54 2.12 -1.16 9.12
N PHE A 55 1.84 -1.37 7.82
CA PHE A 55 1.83 -2.69 7.20
C PHE A 55 3.20 -3.39 7.31
N LYS A 56 4.29 -2.64 7.09
CA LYS A 56 5.65 -3.14 7.25
C LYS A 56 5.95 -3.54 8.69
N LYS A 57 5.44 -2.81 9.68
CA LYS A 57 5.54 -3.18 11.10
C LYS A 57 4.78 -4.48 11.37
N GLN A 58 3.53 -4.59 10.91
CA GLN A 58 2.72 -5.79 11.08
C GLN A 58 3.39 -7.03 10.46
N ILE A 59 3.97 -6.92 9.26
CA ILE A 59 4.72 -8.03 8.64
C ILE A 59 5.92 -8.43 9.51
N LYS A 60 6.69 -7.46 10.03
CA LYS A 60 7.85 -7.76 10.88
C LYS A 60 7.42 -8.46 12.17
N ASP A 61 6.35 -8.02 12.79
CA ASP A 61 5.85 -8.59 14.03
C ASP A 61 5.32 -10.01 13.79
N ALA A 62 4.55 -10.25 12.72
CA ALA A 62 4.11 -11.59 12.33
C ALA A 62 5.28 -12.54 12.02
N LEU A 63 6.36 -12.04 11.41
CA LEU A 63 7.57 -12.85 11.17
C LEU A 63 8.29 -13.20 12.47
N LYS A 64 8.36 -12.28 13.44
CA LYS A 64 8.94 -12.55 14.76
C LYS A 64 8.12 -13.59 15.52
N GLU A 65 6.80 -13.42 15.57
CA GLU A 65 5.90 -14.39 16.21
C GLU A 65 6.08 -15.78 15.60
N ALA A 66 6.13 -15.89 14.27
CA ALA A 66 6.36 -17.17 13.61
C ALA A 66 7.74 -17.77 13.94
N ILE A 67 8.79 -16.96 14.07
CA ILE A 67 10.14 -17.43 14.47
C ILE A 67 10.12 -17.97 15.90
N ASP A 68 9.46 -17.26 16.82
CA ASP A 68 9.34 -17.62 18.23
C ASP A 68 8.51 -18.90 18.41
N GLU A 69 7.37 -19.01 17.72
CA GLU A 69 6.49 -20.20 17.76
C GLU A 69 7.17 -21.46 17.21
N LEU A 70 8.02 -21.29 16.19
CA LEU A 70 8.75 -22.40 15.58
C LEU A 70 10.07 -22.74 16.30
N GLY A 71 10.43 -21.98 17.34
CA GLY A 71 11.64 -22.19 18.13
C GLY A 71 12.93 -22.04 17.31
N LEU A 72 12.92 -21.18 16.28
CA LEU A 72 14.08 -20.99 15.42
C LEU A 72 15.15 -20.17 16.13
N ALA A 73 16.40 -20.65 16.11
CA ALA A 73 17.53 -19.92 16.68
C ALA A 73 17.73 -18.57 15.96
N THR A 74 17.80 -17.51 16.74
CA THR A 74 18.05 -16.15 16.28
C THR A 74 19.52 -15.79 16.44
N LYS A 75 19.92 -14.60 15.97
CA LYS A 75 21.28 -14.08 16.20
C LYS A 75 21.61 -13.87 17.69
N ALA A 76 20.62 -13.80 18.56
CA ALA A 76 20.85 -13.70 20.00
C ALA A 76 21.24 -15.05 20.64
N ASP A 77 21.03 -16.15 19.93
CA ASP A 77 21.27 -17.52 20.41
C ASP A 77 22.64 -18.10 19.97
N LEU A 78 23.43 -17.32 19.22
CA LEU A 78 24.78 -17.65 18.74
C LEU A 78 25.86 -16.96 19.58
#